data_AF-A0A0D1K3Q6-F1
#
_entry.id   AF-A0A0D1K3Q6-F1
#
_cell.length_a   1.000
_cell.length_b   1.000
_cell.length_c   1.000
_cell.angle_alpha   90.00
_cell.angle_beta   90.00
_cell.angle_gamma   90.00
#
_symmetry.space_group_name_H-M   'P 1'
#
loop_
_entity.id
_entity.type
_entity.pdbx_description
1 polymer ?
#
loop_
_entity_poly.entity_id
_entity_poly.type
_entity_poly.pdbx_seq_one_letter_code
_entity_poly.pdbx_strand_id
1 'polypeptide(L)'
;MIQQNTPPVSSYTLLHPLKLDIRRADERGMAVDAMQRMAGHGRVDLAARFYTELRGGHIGPFNRIHDGGFQSTDRLPPFDWDLTNSGDLSATVEARPDGKGNGLFLVATNGASGRVARQLLMLSPGRYALGFDLDLPPSGSRLTASARCNGSDTPLAFVRPVAAEKTQRIVMPFATSTTCRSVWIEFSAQASEGMDTGAPWIGAVSVVPRSS
;
A
#
# COMPACT_ATOMS: atom_id res chain seq x y z
N MET A 1 12.73 -2.03 30.00
CA MET A 1 11.32 -1.72 29.69
C MET A 1 11.27 -0.24 29.31
N ILE A 2 11.46 0.10 28.04
CA ILE A 2 11.59 1.50 27.58
C ILE A 2 10.18 1.99 27.19
N GLN A 3 9.73 3.09 27.81
CA GLN A 3 8.42 3.70 27.60
C GLN A 3 8.25 4.13 26.13
N GLN A 4 7.27 3.53 25.44
CA GLN A 4 6.95 3.77 24.04
C GLN A 4 6.10 5.04 23.77
N ASN A 5 6.23 6.09 24.59
CA ASN A 5 5.31 7.23 24.53
C ASN A 5 6.01 8.57 24.24
N THR A 6 6.97 8.57 23.33
CA THR A 6 7.59 9.81 22.85
C THR A 6 6.68 10.45 21.79
N PRO A 7 6.23 11.71 21.96
CA PRO A 7 5.32 12.36 21.02
C PRO A 7 5.95 12.52 19.62
N PRO A 8 5.19 12.39 18.53
CA PRO A 8 5.72 12.26 17.15
C PRO A 8 6.56 13.45 16.66
N VAL A 9 6.39 14.64 17.24
CA VAL A 9 7.21 15.83 16.92
C VAL A 9 8.66 15.64 17.39
N SER A 10 8.86 14.99 18.53
CA SER A 10 10.21 14.71 19.05
C SER A 10 10.98 13.76 18.12
N SER A 11 10.29 12.80 17.49
CA SER A 11 10.93 11.83 16.59
C SER A 11 11.53 12.50 15.35
N TYR A 12 10.82 13.41 14.68
CA TYR A 12 11.36 14.07 13.48
C TYR A 12 12.56 14.98 13.83
N THR A 13 12.47 15.76 14.91
CA THR A 13 13.57 16.65 15.34
C THR A 13 14.82 15.87 15.78
N LEU A 14 14.65 14.68 16.38
CA LEU A 14 15.77 13.84 16.80
C LEU A 14 16.42 13.08 15.64
N LEU A 15 15.65 12.70 14.62
CA LEU A 15 16.14 11.89 13.49
C LEU A 15 16.74 12.71 12.36
N HIS A 16 16.28 13.94 12.12
CA HIS A 16 16.80 14.80 11.06
C HIS A 16 18.33 15.01 11.11
N PRO A 17 18.99 15.19 12.27
CA PRO A 17 20.45 15.30 12.32
C PRO A 17 21.20 13.98 12.09
N LEU A 18 20.54 12.82 12.19
CA LEU A 18 21.22 11.51 12.16
C LEU A 18 21.69 11.07 10.77
N LYS A 19 21.32 11.80 9.69
CA LYS A 19 21.71 11.48 8.30
C LYS A 19 21.61 9.98 7.98
N LEU A 20 20.43 9.39 8.21
CA LEU A 20 20.20 7.98 7.95
C LEU A 20 20.51 7.61 6.48
N ASP A 21 21.27 6.53 6.28
CA ASP A 21 21.56 5.92 5.00
C ASP A 21 20.61 4.74 4.76
N ILE A 22 19.57 4.97 3.95
CA ILE A 22 18.56 3.95 3.61
C ILE A 22 19.12 2.73 2.86
N ARG A 23 20.38 2.76 2.41
CA ARG A 23 21.05 1.58 1.83
C ARG A 23 21.45 0.57 2.89
N ARG A 24 21.51 0.98 4.16
CA ARG A 24 21.77 0.12 5.31
C ARG A 24 20.45 -0.40 5.89
N ALA A 25 20.34 -1.71 6.06
CA ALA A 25 19.08 -2.35 6.46
C ALA A 25 18.57 -1.92 7.85
N ASP A 26 19.49 -1.73 8.80
CA ASP A 26 19.20 -1.24 10.16
C ASP A 26 18.62 0.18 10.14
N GLU A 27 19.28 1.10 9.44
CA GLU A 27 18.85 2.50 9.35
C GLU A 27 17.58 2.65 8.51
N ARG A 28 17.43 1.84 7.45
CA ARG A 28 16.19 1.76 6.66
C ARG A 28 15.00 1.32 7.52
N GLY A 29 15.18 0.33 8.40
CA GLY A 29 14.15 -0.10 9.34
C GLY A 29 13.71 1.05 10.26
N MET A 30 14.67 1.78 10.85
CA MET A 30 14.37 2.94 11.69
C MET A 30 13.64 4.04 10.94
N ALA A 31 14.05 4.31 9.69
CA ALA A 31 13.40 5.31 8.83
C ALA A 31 11.93 4.94 8.54
N VAL A 32 11.68 3.69 8.17
CA VAL A 32 10.33 3.14 7.93
C VAL A 32 9.47 3.27 9.19
N ASP A 33 9.98 2.82 10.33
CA ASP A 33 9.29 2.90 11.62
C ASP A 33 8.90 4.35 11.97
N ALA A 34 9.82 5.29 11.78
CA ALA A 34 9.58 6.70 12.04
C ALA A 34 8.47 7.26 11.14
N MET A 35 8.52 6.95 9.83
CA MET A 35 7.48 7.37 8.88
C MET A 35 6.11 6.79 9.21
N GLN A 36 6.04 5.49 9.53
CA GLN A 36 4.80 4.83 9.91
C GLN A 36 4.19 5.44 11.18
N ARG A 37 5.00 5.72 12.22
CA ARG A 37 4.52 6.38 13.44
C ARG A 37 4.01 7.79 13.15
N MET A 38 4.74 8.58 12.37
CA MET A 38 4.29 9.92 11.97
C MET A 38 2.96 9.86 11.23
N ALA A 39 2.82 8.97 10.24
CA ALA A 39 1.57 8.78 9.49
C ALA A 39 0.41 8.30 10.38
N GLY A 40 0.68 7.34 11.28
CA GLY A 40 -0.31 6.80 12.23
C GLY A 40 -0.84 7.83 13.22
N HIS A 41 -0.04 8.84 13.57
CA HIS A 41 -0.45 9.98 14.39
C HIS A 41 -1.03 11.16 13.58
N GLY A 42 -1.38 10.95 12.32
CA GLY A 42 -1.94 11.99 11.44
C GLY A 42 -0.92 13.03 10.95
N ARG A 43 0.38 12.88 11.29
CA ARG A 43 1.48 13.74 10.82
C ARG A 43 2.03 13.27 9.48
N VAL A 44 1.13 13.04 8.53
CA VAL A 44 1.46 12.56 7.17
C VAL A 44 2.33 13.59 6.43
N ASP A 45 2.17 14.87 6.73
CA ASP A 45 2.98 15.97 6.22
C ASP A 45 4.46 15.86 6.61
N LEU A 46 4.76 15.44 7.84
CA LEU A 46 6.13 15.22 8.31
C LEU A 46 6.69 13.92 7.73
N ALA A 47 5.89 12.85 7.69
CA ALA A 47 6.29 11.59 7.08
C ALA A 47 6.70 11.79 5.62
N ALA A 48 5.92 12.54 4.84
CA ALA A 48 6.17 12.80 3.42
C ALA A 48 7.43 13.67 3.19
N ARG A 49 7.66 14.64 4.07
CA ARG A 49 8.90 15.44 4.05
C ARG A 49 10.11 14.57 4.32
N PHE A 50 10.06 13.76 5.37
CA PHE A 50 11.14 12.84 5.71
C PHE A 50 11.41 11.82 4.59
N TYR A 51 10.36 11.24 4.00
CA TYR A 51 10.47 10.37 2.83
C TYR A 51 11.18 11.07 1.65
N THR A 52 10.80 12.32 1.35
CA THR A 52 11.44 13.14 0.30
C THR A 52 12.93 13.37 0.58
N GLU A 53 13.30 13.67 1.82
CA GLU A 53 14.70 13.83 2.24
C GLU A 53 15.50 12.55 2.02
N LEU A 54 14.96 11.40 2.45
CA LEU A 54 15.62 10.09 2.33
C LEU A 54 15.86 9.66 0.86
N ARG A 55 14.99 10.07 -0.06
CA ARG A 55 15.15 9.80 -1.51
C ARG A 55 15.94 10.88 -2.25
N GLY A 56 16.54 11.85 -1.55
CA GLY A 56 17.34 12.89 -2.17
C GLY A 56 16.54 13.93 -2.96
N GLY A 57 15.30 14.22 -2.56
CA GLY A 57 14.52 15.36 -3.06
C GLY A 57 13.80 15.17 -4.40
N HIS A 58 14.07 14.10 -5.14
CA HIS A 58 13.57 13.89 -6.51
C HIS A 58 12.37 12.92 -6.57
N ILE A 59 11.39 13.10 -5.69
CA ILE A 59 10.21 12.24 -5.67
C ILE A 59 9.08 12.91 -6.47
N GLY A 60 8.40 12.12 -7.31
CA GLY A 60 7.14 12.53 -7.92
C GLY A 60 6.05 12.85 -6.89
N PRO A 61 4.92 13.42 -7.31
CA PRO A 61 3.88 13.82 -6.37
C PRO A 61 3.32 12.62 -5.58
N PHE A 62 2.96 12.84 -4.32
CA PHE A 62 2.32 11.84 -3.44
C PHE A 62 0.84 11.58 -3.76
N ASN A 63 0.33 12.21 -4.82
CA ASN A 63 -1.07 12.13 -5.23
C ASN A 63 -1.35 10.98 -6.23
N ARG A 64 -0.38 10.11 -6.45
CA ARG A 64 -0.43 8.96 -7.36
C ARG A 64 0.25 7.77 -6.72
N ILE A 65 -0.09 6.58 -7.18
CA ILE A 65 0.59 5.34 -6.80
C ILE A 65 2.05 5.42 -7.23
N HIS A 66 2.96 5.19 -6.27
CA HIS A 66 4.37 4.91 -6.50
C HIS A 66 4.53 3.42 -6.78
N ASP A 67 5.33 3.12 -7.81
CA ASP A 67 5.63 1.73 -8.21
C ASP A 67 4.39 0.84 -8.42
N GLY A 68 3.38 1.35 -9.13
CA GLY A 68 2.16 0.58 -9.43
C GLY A 68 2.38 -0.65 -10.33
N GLY A 69 3.54 -0.74 -10.97
CA GLY A 69 3.99 -1.89 -11.76
C GLY A 69 4.94 -2.83 -11.01
N PHE A 70 5.21 -2.57 -9.72
CA PHE A 70 6.02 -3.45 -8.86
C PHE A 70 7.44 -3.74 -9.40
N GLN A 71 8.10 -2.72 -9.93
CA GLN A 71 9.46 -2.79 -10.48
C GLN A 71 10.53 -2.41 -9.46
N SER A 72 10.19 -1.66 -8.41
CA SER A 72 11.14 -1.24 -7.39
C SER A 72 11.40 -2.33 -6.36
N THR A 73 12.66 -2.56 -6.03
CA THR A 73 13.10 -3.47 -4.95
C THR A 73 13.39 -2.74 -3.64
N ASP A 74 13.69 -1.44 -3.72
CA ASP A 74 14.02 -0.61 -2.57
C ASP A 74 12.79 0.21 -2.13
N ARG A 75 11.84 -0.43 -1.46
CA ARG A 75 10.59 0.19 -0.96
C ARG A 75 10.76 0.83 0.42
N LEU A 76 10.17 2.00 0.60
CA LEU A 76 10.15 2.78 1.83
C LEU A 76 8.69 3.13 2.18
N PRO A 77 7.93 2.19 2.80
CA PRO A 77 6.58 2.48 3.26
C PRO A 77 6.57 3.60 4.32
N PRO A 78 5.48 4.36 4.45
CA PRO A 78 4.14 4.06 3.92
C PRO A 78 3.85 4.59 2.51
N PHE A 79 4.76 5.37 1.91
CA PHE A 79 4.55 5.98 0.59
C PHE A 79 4.93 5.07 -0.58
N ASP A 80 5.73 4.04 -0.33
CA ASP A 80 5.83 2.86 -1.19
C ASP A 80 4.96 1.71 -0.64
N TRP A 81 4.85 0.62 -1.42
CA TRP A 81 4.11 -0.56 -1.02
C TRP A 81 4.65 -1.19 0.27
N ASP A 82 3.79 -1.21 1.29
CA ASP A 82 3.91 -1.97 2.54
C ASP A 82 3.27 -3.35 2.33
N LEU A 83 4.09 -4.37 2.11
CA LEU A 83 3.68 -5.74 1.82
C LEU A 83 3.73 -6.61 3.07
N THR A 84 2.70 -7.41 3.29
CA THR A 84 2.67 -8.41 4.37
C THR A 84 3.48 -9.62 3.94
N ASN A 85 4.29 -10.15 4.85
CA ASN A 85 5.04 -11.39 4.66
C ASN A 85 4.93 -12.25 5.93
N SER A 86 3.82 -12.97 6.07
CA SER A 86 3.59 -13.92 7.15
C SER A 86 3.30 -15.31 6.56
N GLY A 87 3.54 -16.38 7.33
CA GLY A 87 3.51 -17.75 6.81
C GLY A 87 2.21 -18.12 6.08
N ASP A 88 1.06 -17.76 6.63
CA ASP A 88 -0.25 -18.08 6.05
C ASP A 88 -0.89 -16.91 5.28
N LEU A 89 -0.25 -15.74 5.26
CA LEU A 89 -0.75 -14.54 4.55
C LEU A 89 0.43 -13.71 4.04
N SER A 90 0.62 -13.63 2.73
CA SER A 90 1.72 -12.88 2.14
C SER A 90 1.39 -12.24 0.79
N ALA A 91 2.15 -11.20 0.46
CA ALA A 91 2.26 -10.64 -0.88
C ALA A 91 3.73 -10.58 -1.28
N THR A 92 4.08 -11.25 -2.37
CA THR A 92 5.42 -11.22 -2.97
C THR A 92 5.37 -10.53 -4.32
N VAL A 93 6.48 -9.94 -4.74
CA VAL A 93 6.60 -9.37 -6.08
C VAL A 93 7.29 -10.37 -6.97
N GLU A 94 6.57 -10.79 -8.01
CA GLU A 94 7.01 -11.86 -8.91
C GLU A 94 6.70 -11.51 -10.37
N ALA A 95 7.37 -12.18 -11.30
CA ALA A 95 7.06 -12.07 -12.72
C ALA A 95 5.69 -12.69 -12.99
N ARG A 96 4.82 -11.95 -13.66
CA ARG A 96 3.44 -12.39 -13.94
C ARG A 96 3.41 -13.50 -14.99
N PRO A 97 2.50 -14.49 -14.85
CA PRO A 97 2.32 -15.56 -15.84
C PRO A 97 1.91 -15.04 -17.23
N ASP A 98 1.26 -13.87 -17.29
CA ASP A 98 0.81 -13.25 -18.54
C ASP A 98 1.92 -12.46 -19.29
N GLY A 99 3.15 -12.46 -18.76
CA GLY A 99 4.30 -11.79 -19.38
C GLY A 99 4.26 -10.26 -19.32
N LYS A 100 3.32 -9.64 -18.59
CA LYS A 100 3.18 -8.17 -18.49
C LYS A 100 4.13 -7.52 -17.48
N GLY A 101 5.27 -8.15 -17.20
CA GLY A 101 6.23 -7.70 -16.19
C GLY A 101 5.90 -8.25 -14.80
N ASN A 102 6.17 -7.46 -13.76
CA ASN A 102 5.98 -7.88 -12.37
C ASN A 102 4.55 -7.62 -11.87
N GLY A 103 4.15 -8.33 -10.82
CA GLY A 103 2.89 -8.18 -10.11
C GLY A 103 3.01 -8.63 -8.65
N LEU A 104 1.99 -8.33 -7.85
CA LEU A 104 1.84 -8.93 -6.54
C LEU A 104 1.21 -10.31 -6.67
N PHE A 105 1.94 -11.34 -6.27
CA PHE A 105 1.42 -12.68 -6.04
C PHE A 105 0.93 -12.77 -4.60
N LEU A 106 -0.32 -13.18 -4.40
CA LEU A 106 -0.97 -13.17 -3.09
C LEU A 106 -1.21 -14.57 -2.57
N VAL A 107 -0.76 -14.87 -1.36
CA VAL A 107 -1.00 -16.15 -0.69
C VAL A 107 -1.84 -15.91 0.56
N ALA A 108 -2.94 -16.64 0.69
CA ALA A 108 -3.72 -16.72 1.92
C ALA A 108 -4.18 -18.16 2.11
N THR A 109 -3.66 -18.84 3.14
CA THR A 109 -3.90 -20.27 3.41
C THR A 109 -4.46 -20.47 4.82
N ASN A 110 -4.89 -21.68 5.17
CA ASN A 110 -5.27 -22.04 6.55
C ASN A 110 -6.34 -21.13 7.18
N GLY A 111 -7.27 -20.60 6.36
CA GLY A 111 -8.29 -19.66 6.83
C GLY A 111 -7.78 -18.24 7.12
N ALA A 112 -6.51 -17.95 6.83
CA ALA A 112 -5.91 -16.64 7.07
C ALA A 112 -6.63 -15.56 6.27
N SER A 113 -6.73 -14.39 6.88
CA SER A 113 -7.28 -13.21 6.25
C SER A 113 -6.63 -11.95 6.78
N GLY A 114 -6.53 -10.95 5.92
CA GLY A 114 -6.02 -9.64 6.33
C GLY A 114 -5.42 -8.85 5.17
N ARG A 115 -4.83 -7.72 5.55
CA ARG A 115 -4.09 -6.85 4.63
C ARG A 115 -2.88 -7.60 4.09
N VAL A 116 -2.74 -7.58 2.77
CA VAL A 116 -1.56 -8.12 2.06
C VAL A 116 -0.69 -7.02 1.47
N ALA A 117 -1.26 -5.88 1.11
CA ALA A 117 -0.51 -4.73 0.61
C ALA A 117 -1.24 -3.42 0.92
N ARG A 118 -0.50 -2.35 1.20
CA ARG A 118 -1.05 -0.98 1.21
C ARG A 118 -0.04 0.07 0.79
N GLN A 119 -0.54 1.23 0.39
CA GLN A 119 0.25 2.44 0.14
C GLN A 119 -0.54 3.68 0.57
N LEU A 120 0.13 4.64 1.21
CA LEU A 120 -0.45 5.90 1.64
C LEU A 120 -0.25 6.97 0.56
N LEU A 121 -1.34 7.60 0.15
CA LEU A 121 -1.34 8.72 -0.79
C LEU A 121 -1.73 10.02 -0.07
N MET A 122 -1.25 11.15 -0.58
CA MET A 122 -1.71 12.48 -0.21
C MET A 122 -2.52 13.07 -1.34
N LEU A 123 -3.83 13.19 -1.15
CA LEU A 123 -4.78 13.62 -2.18
C LEU A 123 -5.42 14.95 -1.77
N SER A 124 -5.54 15.86 -2.73
CA SER A 124 -6.44 17.01 -2.59
C SER A 124 -7.89 16.55 -2.55
N PRO A 125 -8.82 17.36 -2.01
CA PRO A 125 -10.25 17.08 -2.12
C PRO A 125 -10.66 16.95 -3.59
N GLY A 126 -11.41 15.89 -3.93
CA GLY A 126 -11.78 15.62 -5.32
C GLY A 126 -12.34 14.22 -5.54
N ARG A 127 -12.59 13.90 -6.81
CA ARG A 127 -13.05 12.57 -7.26
C ARG A 127 -11.91 11.84 -7.94
N TYR A 128 -11.76 10.57 -7.62
CA TYR A 128 -10.66 9.72 -8.09
C TYR A 128 -11.18 8.36 -8.53
N ALA A 129 -10.34 7.63 -9.26
CA ALA A 129 -10.52 6.20 -9.52
C ALA A 129 -9.24 5.46 -9.19
N LEU A 130 -9.36 4.42 -8.36
CA LEU A 130 -8.35 3.38 -8.23
C LEU A 130 -8.55 2.40 -9.40
N GLY A 131 -7.51 2.14 -10.16
CA GLY A 131 -7.51 1.12 -11.20
C GLY A 131 -6.39 0.10 -10.97
N PHE A 132 -6.65 -1.18 -11.22
CA PHE A 132 -5.65 -2.24 -11.17
C PHE A 132 -6.03 -3.41 -12.08
N ASP A 133 -5.03 -4.15 -12.54
CA ASP A 133 -5.21 -5.40 -13.24
C ASP A 133 -5.26 -6.54 -12.22
N LEU A 134 -6.21 -7.45 -12.40
CA LEU A 134 -6.46 -8.56 -11.50
C LEU A 134 -6.54 -9.87 -12.27
N ASP A 135 -5.74 -10.84 -11.88
CA ASP A 135 -5.96 -12.25 -12.21
C ASP A 135 -6.45 -12.95 -10.95
N LEU A 136 -7.70 -13.42 -10.95
CA LEU A 136 -8.35 -14.01 -9.78
C LEU A 136 -8.95 -15.37 -10.17
N PRO A 137 -8.28 -16.48 -9.82
CA PRO A 137 -8.78 -17.81 -10.18
C PRO A 137 -10.06 -18.17 -9.42
N PRO A 138 -10.98 -18.97 -9.99
CA PRO A 138 -12.25 -19.35 -9.35
C PRO A 138 -12.13 -20.03 -7.99
N SER A 139 -11.07 -20.81 -7.79
CA SER A 139 -10.74 -21.48 -6.53
C SER A 139 -9.76 -20.69 -5.66
N GLY A 140 -9.48 -19.42 -6.02
CA GLY A 140 -8.50 -18.60 -5.32
C GLY A 140 -9.06 -17.82 -4.13
N SER A 141 -8.13 -17.33 -3.32
CA SER A 141 -8.42 -16.47 -2.16
C SER A 141 -9.31 -15.29 -2.56
N ARG A 142 -10.25 -14.92 -1.68
CA ARG A 142 -11.09 -13.73 -1.86
C ARG A 142 -10.25 -12.47 -1.72
N LEU A 143 -10.34 -11.58 -2.70
CA LEU A 143 -9.67 -10.28 -2.68
C LEU A 143 -10.66 -9.16 -2.36
N THR A 144 -10.24 -8.23 -1.50
CA THR A 144 -10.89 -6.93 -1.32
C THR A 144 -9.87 -5.83 -1.61
N ALA A 145 -10.23 -4.88 -2.46
CA ALA A 145 -9.51 -3.62 -2.63
C ALA A 145 -10.30 -2.48 -1.99
N SER A 146 -9.62 -1.55 -1.32
CA SER A 146 -10.28 -0.42 -0.68
C SER A 146 -9.46 0.86 -0.74
N ALA A 147 -10.16 1.99 -0.68
CA ALA A 147 -9.61 3.31 -0.44
C ALA A 147 -10.17 3.80 0.90
N ARG A 148 -9.31 4.18 1.84
CA ARG A 148 -9.71 4.55 3.21
C ARG A 148 -8.99 5.80 3.66
N CYS A 149 -9.71 6.70 4.33
CA CYS A 149 -9.07 7.88 4.90
C CYS A 149 -8.09 7.49 6.01
N ASN A 150 -6.91 8.12 6.07
CA ASN A 150 -5.99 7.90 7.17
C ASN A 150 -6.64 8.30 8.51
N GLY A 151 -6.57 7.43 9.51
CA GLY A 151 -7.24 7.62 10.81
C GLY A 151 -8.75 7.32 10.81
N SER A 152 -9.32 6.82 9.72
CA SER A 152 -10.69 6.32 9.66
C SER A 152 -10.70 4.80 9.51
N ASP A 153 -11.66 4.12 10.16
CA ASP A 153 -11.94 2.70 9.93
C ASP A 153 -12.98 2.48 8.83
N THR A 154 -13.74 3.51 8.48
CA THR A 154 -14.73 3.43 7.39
C THR A 154 -14.05 3.68 6.04
N PRO A 155 -14.15 2.75 5.07
CA PRO A 155 -13.60 2.96 3.73
C PRO A 155 -14.40 4.03 2.97
N LEU A 156 -13.70 4.84 2.17
CA LEU A 156 -14.30 5.77 1.20
C LEU A 156 -14.96 4.99 0.05
N ALA A 157 -14.35 3.87 -0.33
CA ALA A 157 -14.88 2.91 -1.29
C ALA A 157 -14.18 1.56 -1.08
N PHE A 158 -14.85 0.48 -1.48
CA PHE A 158 -14.25 -0.83 -1.59
C PHE A 158 -14.88 -1.60 -2.75
N VAL A 159 -14.16 -2.60 -3.24
CA VAL A 159 -14.64 -3.56 -4.24
C VAL A 159 -14.19 -4.96 -3.84
N ARG A 160 -15.07 -5.93 -4.08
CA ARG A 160 -14.79 -7.37 -3.96
C ARG A 160 -14.95 -7.98 -5.35
N PRO A 161 -13.85 -8.03 -6.13
CA PRO A 161 -13.90 -8.61 -7.47
C PRO A 161 -14.34 -10.07 -7.41
N VAL A 162 -15.03 -10.51 -8.46
CA VAL A 162 -15.38 -11.91 -8.66
C VAL A 162 -14.34 -12.56 -9.57
N ALA A 163 -14.10 -13.86 -9.38
CA ALA A 163 -13.16 -14.59 -10.22
C ALA A 163 -13.55 -14.57 -11.70
N ALA A 164 -12.55 -14.67 -12.57
CA ALA A 164 -12.75 -14.73 -14.02
C ALA A 164 -11.63 -15.50 -14.70
N GLU A 165 -11.93 -16.03 -15.90
CA GLU A 165 -10.98 -16.81 -16.69
C GLU A 165 -9.83 -15.97 -17.29
N LYS A 166 -9.98 -14.65 -17.34
CA LYS A 166 -9.01 -13.72 -17.92
C LYS A 166 -8.74 -12.58 -16.96
N THR A 167 -7.53 -12.01 -17.07
CA THR A 167 -7.17 -10.78 -16.35
C THR A 167 -8.22 -9.70 -16.57
N GLN A 168 -8.74 -9.15 -15.48
CA GLN A 168 -9.71 -8.07 -15.48
C GLN A 168 -9.06 -6.74 -15.13
N ARG A 169 -9.50 -5.66 -15.76
CA ARG A 169 -9.23 -4.30 -15.29
C ARG A 169 -10.32 -3.90 -14.30
N ILE A 170 -9.97 -3.75 -13.03
CA ILE A 170 -10.87 -3.25 -12.01
C ILE A 170 -10.72 -1.73 -11.93
N VAL A 171 -11.86 -1.03 -11.84
CA VAL A 171 -11.91 0.43 -11.62
C VAL A 171 -12.89 0.72 -10.49
N MET A 172 -12.38 1.29 -9.41
CA MET A 172 -13.14 1.63 -8.21
C MET A 172 -13.14 3.15 -8.00
N PRO A 173 -14.27 3.84 -8.25
CA PRO A 173 -14.38 5.26 -7.96
C PRO A 173 -14.41 5.53 -6.46
N PHE A 174 -13.81 6.63 -6.04
CA PHE A 174 -13.92 7.15 -4.67
C PHE A 174 -13.80 8.68 -4.66
N ALA A 175 -14.18 9.30 -3.55
CA ALA A 175 -14.07 10.74 -3.36
C ALA A 175 -13.38 11.07 -2.04
N THR A 176 -12.62 12.16 -2.03
CA THR A 176 -11.97 12.72 -0.85
C THR A 176 -12.60 14.06 -0.50
N SER A 177 -12.69 14.37 0.79
CA SER A 177 -13.18 15.64 1.32
C SER A 177 -12.03 16.52 1.81
N THR A 178 -12.34 17.75 2.24
CA THR A 178 -11.39 18.64 2.90
C THR A 178 -10.82 18.09 4.21
N THR A 179 -11.55 17.19 4.87
CA THR A 179 -11.13 16.48 6.08
C THR A 179 -10.31 15.23 5.79
N CYS A 180 -10.27 14.77 4.54
CA CYS A 180 -9.54 13.57 4.14
C CYS A 180 -8.45 13.88 3.11
N ARG A 181 -7.27 14.28 3.61
CA ARG A 181 -6.13 14.65 2.76
C ARG A 181 -5.12 13.53 2.53
N SER A 182 -5.32 12.39 3.19
CA SER A 182 -4.45 11.23 3.04
C SER A 182 -5.28 9.96 3.02
N VAL A 183 -4.98 9.10 2.06
CA VAL A 183 -5.80 7.92 1.73
C VAL A 183 -4.90 6.70 1.64
N TRP A 184 -5.24 5.67 2.40
CA TRP A 184 -4.70 4.34 2.23
C TRP A 184 -5.38 3.65 1.05
N ILE A 185 -4.58 3.21 0.09
CA ILE A 185 -4.98 2.21 -0.89
C ILE A 185 -4.55 0.86 -0.32
N GLU A 186 -5.50 -0.05 -0.12
CA GLU A 186 -5.28 -1.30 0.59
C GLU A 186 -5.86 -2.48 -0.18
N PHE A 187 -5.08 -3.55 -0.25
CA PHE A 187 -5.51 -4.87 -0.71
C PHE A 187 -5.48 -5.84 0.46
N SER A 188 -6.58 -6.57 0.62
CA SER A 188 -6.75 -7.61 1.63
C SER A 188 -7.15 -8.92 0.97
N ALA A 189 -6.56 -10.02 1.43
CA ALA A 189 -6.88 -11.37 0.97
C ALA A 189 -7.53 -12.17 2.11
N GLN A 190 -8.36 -13.15 1.75
CA GLN A 190 -8.92 -14.14 2.66
C GLN A 190 -8.88 -15.51 1.97
N ALA A 191 -8.35 -16.51 2.67
CA ALA A 191 -8.30 -17.88 2.17
C ALA A 191 -9.70 -18.40 1.78
N SER A 192 -9.78 -19.18 0.70
CA SER A 192 -10.97 -19.92 0.31
C SER A 192 -11.12 -21.19 1.15
N GLU A 193 -12.34 -21.66 1.33
CA GLU A 193 -12.57 -23.02 1.84
C GLU A 193 -12.31 -24.02 0.70
N GLY A 194 -11.10 -24.57 0.61
CA GLY A 194 -10.73 -25.55 -0.43
C GLY A 194 -9.21 -25.75 -0.56
N MET A 195 -8.80 -26.76 -1.33
CA MET A 195 -7.39 -26.89 -1.75
C MET A 195 -7.10 -25.81 -2.80
N ASP A 196 -6.51 -24.70 -2.36
CA ASP A 196 -6.15 -23.54 -3.19
C ASP A 196 -5.13 -23.94 -4.27
N THR A 197 -5.55 -24.02 -5.52
CA THR A 197 -4.66 -24.27 -6.68
C THR A 197 -4.26 -22.98 -7.42
N GLY A 198 -4.72 -21.82 -6.97
CA GLY A 198 -4.46 -20.56 -7.65
C GLY A 198 -4.44 -19.37 -6.70
N ALA A 199 -3.36 -18.60 -6.76
CA ALA A 199 -3.20 -17.39 -5.97
C ALA A 199 -3.46 -16.15 -6.85
N PRO A 200 -4.17 -15.13 -6.33
CA PRO A 200 -4.47 -13.94 -7.11
C PRO A 200 -3.22 -13.14 -7.48
N TRP A 201 -3.25 -12.50 -8.65
CA TRP A 201 -2.23 -11.54 -9.09
C TRP A 201 -2.80 -10.13 -9.20
N ILE A 202 -2.07 -9.14 -8.68
CA ILE A 202 -2.40 -7.72 -8.86
C ILE A 202 -1.29 -7.02 -9.64
N GLY A 203 -1.65 -6.22 -10.64
CA GLY A 203 -0.71 -5.44 -11.45
C GLY A 203 -1.23 -4.06 -11.83
N ALA A 204 -0.36 -3.23 -12.42
CA ALA A 204 -0.70 -1.95 -13.04
C ALA A 204 -1.62 -1.05 -12.19
N VAL A 205 -1.28 -0.92 -10.89
CA VAL A 205 -2.09 -0.16 -9.93
C VAL A 205 -1.91 1.34 -10.19
N SER A 206 -3.02 2.08 -10.26
CA SER A 206 -3.00 3.52 -10.46
C SER A 206 -4.14 4.20 -9.72
N VAL A 207 -3.90 5.45 -9.31
CA VAL A 207 -4.94 6.36 -8.85
C VAL A 207 -4.91 7.57 -9.76
N VAL A 208 -6.05 7.87 -10.38
CA VAL A 208 -6.19 8.99 -11.33
C VAL A 208 -7.34 9.90 -10.91
N PRO A 209 -7.20 11.24 -11.04
CA PRO A 209 -8.33 12.15 -10.92
C PRO A 209 -9.44 11.81 -11.93
N ARG A 210 -10.69 11.99 -11.55
CA ARG A 210 -11.84 11.89 -12.47
C ARG A 210 -12.39 13.28 -12.75
N SER A 211 -12.56 13.60 -14.03
CA SER A 211 -13.34 14.75 -14.48
C SER A 211 -14.77 14.63 -13.91
N SER A 212 -15.27 15.74 -13.38
CA SER A 212 -16.65 15.86 -12.90
C SER A 212 -17.66 15.71 -14.02
#